data_AF-A0A0M2PN04-F1
#
_entry.id   AF-A0A0M2PN04-F1
#
_cell.length_a   1.000
_cell.length_b   1.000
_cell.length_c   1.000
_cell.angle_alpha   90.00
_cell.angle_beta   90.00
_cell.angle_gamma   90.00
#
_symmetry.space_group_name_H-M   'P 1'
#
loop_
_entity.id
_entity.type
_entity.pdbx_description
1 polymer ?
#
loop_
_entity_poly.entity_id
_entity_poly.type
_entity_poly.pdbx_seq_one_letter_code
_entity_poly.pdbx_strand_id
1 'polypeptide(L)'
;MINILQMINDNKVSEDIAYDILDEVMEKFQEGKLSKQPKDELNMDNYEWTAFCHGASLGVLARWRKEGWQEQCSHCRRKINYKKYGWTIRDDKLIGLNCCDGL
;
A
#
# COMPACT_ATOMS: atom_id res chain seq x y z
N MET A 1 8.54 -14.02 7.95
CA MET A 1 8.22 -12.75 7.26
C MET A 1 7.40 -13.10 6.05
N ILE A 2 6.15 -12.67 6.05
CA ILE A 2 5.16 -12.94 5.00
C ILE A 2 5.39 -11.90 3.92
N ASN A 3 5.53 -12.31 2.66
CA ASN A 3 5.61 -11.35 1.56
C ASN A 3 4.25 -11.21 0.88
N ILE A 4 3.35 -10.49 1.53
CA ILE A 4 1.92 -10.52 1.22
C ILE A 4 1.63 -10.04 -0.22
N LEU A 5 2.25 -8.94 -0.65
CA LEU A 5 2.04 -8.41 -2.00
C LEU A 5 2.63 -9.34 -3.07
N GLN A 6 3.73 -10.04 -2.77
CA GLN A 6 4.26 -11.06 -3.69
C GLN A 6 3.33 -12.28 -3.77
N MET A 7 2.72 -12.69 -2.65
CA MET A 7 1.77 -13.80 -2.65
C MET A 7 0.54 -13.50 -3.52
N ILE A 8 0.06 -12.26 -3.52
CA ILE A 8 -0.99 -11.80 -4.46
C ILE A 8 -0.48 -11.86 -5.90
N ASN A 9 0.70 -11.28 -6.19
CA ASN A 9 1.28 -11.28 -7.54
C ASN A 9 1.53 -12.69 -8.11
N ASP A 10 1.86 -13.65 -7.25
CA ASP A 10 2.08 -15.05 -7.59
C ASP A 10 0.76 -15.86 -7.66
N ASN A 11 -0.40 -15.23 -7.41
CA ASN A 11 -1.71 -15.88 -7.26
C ASN A 11 -1.72 -17.01 -6.22
N LYS A 12 -0.88 -16.92 -5.18
CA LYS A 12 -0.84 -17.88 -4.07
C LYS A 12 -1.97 -17.66 -3.07
N VAL A 13 -2.49 -16.43 -3.00
CA VAL A 13 -3.65 -16.04 -2.20
C VAL A 13 -4.53 -15.11 -3.02
N SER A 14 -5.84 -15.14 -2.77
CA SER A 14 -6.72 -14.07 -3.21
C SER A 14 -6.50 -12.81 -2.38
N GLU A 15 -7.02 -11.68 -2.85
CA GLU A 15 -6.97 -10.43 -2.09
C GLU A 15 -7.74 -10.53 -0.76
N ASP A 16 -8.89 -11.20 -0.72
CA ASP A 16 -9.65 -11.43 0.51
C ASP A 16 -8.83 -12.20 1.56
N ILE A 17 -8.17 -13.30 1.15
CA ILE A 17 -7.30 -14.08 2.05
C ILE A 17 -6.09 -13.23 2.50
N ALA A 18 -5.59 -12.34 1.64
CA ALA A 18 -4.53 -11.43 2.03
C ALA A 18 -4.99 -10.46 3.13
N TYR A 19 -6.22 -9.94 3.06
CA TYR A 19 -6.79 -9.13 4.15
C TYR A 19 -6.94 -9.92 5.45
N ASP A 20 -7.38 -11.18 5.40
CA ASP A 20 -7.44 -12.03 6.60
C ASP A 20 -6.06 -12.18 7.27
N ILE A 21 -5.01 -12.39 6.46
CA ILE A 21 -3.62 -12.47 6.96
C ILE A 21 -3.18 -11.13 7.57
N LEU A 22 -3.53 -10.02 6.94
CA LEU A 22 -3.22 -8.68 7.44
C LEU A 22 -3.88 -8.44 8.80
N ASP A 23 -5.16 -8.78 8.94
CA ASP A 23 -5.91 -8.63 10.18
C ASP A 23 -5.30 -9.47 11.31
N GLU A 24 -4.92 -10.73 11.02
CA GLU A 24 -4.23 -11.59 11.99
C GLU A 24 -2.88 -10.99 12.44
N VAL A 25 -2.12 -10.39 11.52
CA VAL A 25 -0.86 -9.70 11.86
C VAL A 25 -1.14 -8.48 12.74
N MET A 26 -2.18 -7.70 12.43
CA MET A 26 -2.55 -6.51 13.20
C MET A 26 -3.02 -6.88 14.62
N GLU A 27 -3.83 -7.93 14.76
CA GLU A 27 -4.28 -8.44 16.06
C GLU A 27 -3.07 -8.87 16.91
N LYS A 28 -2.17 -9.71 16.37
CA LYS A 28 -0.97 -10.14 17.09
C LYS A 28 -0.07 -8.97 17.48
N PHE A 29 -0.01 -7.91 16.66
CA PHE A 29 0.74 -6.70 17.00
C PHE A 29 0.11 -5.97 18.18
N GLN A 30 -1.22 -5.78 18.18
CA GLN A 30 -1.96 -5.13 19.26
C GLN A 30 -1.86 -5.90 20.58
N GLU A 31 -1.83 -7.23 20.52
CA GLU A 31 -1.63 -8.10 21.69
C GLU A 31 -0.18 -8.16 22.19
N GLY A 32 0.76 -7.46 21.52
CA GLY A 32 2.19 -7.48 21.87
C GLY A 32 2.88 -8.82 21.57
N LYS A 33 2.29 -9.67 20.72
CA LYS A 33 2.85 -10.97 20.31
C LYS A 33 3.87 -10.85 19.18
N LEU A 34 3.99 -9.68 18.55
CA LEU A 34 4.98 -9.39 17.51
C LEU A 34 6.09 -8.48 18.03
N SER A 35 7.33 -8.80 17.66
CA SER A 35 8.51 -8.01 18.00
C SER A 35 8.83 -6.92 16.98
N LYS A 36 8.21 -6.97 15.79
CA LYS A 36 8.40 -6.03 14.69
C LYS A 36 7.10 -5.30 14.36
N GLN A 37 7.22 -4.23 13.59
CA GLN A 37 6.08 -3.49 13.08
C GLN A 37 5.32 -4.34 12.03
N PRO A 38 3.99 -4.18 11.89
CA PRO A 38 3.19 -4.93 10.92
C PRO A 38 3.74 -4.87 9.49
N LYS A 39 4.19 -3.67 9.05
CA LYS A 39 4.82 -3.49 7.74
C LYS A 39 6.02 -4.41 7.51
N ASP A 40 6.82 -4.64 8.56
CA ASP A 40 8.02 -5.47 8.47
C ASP A 40 7.65 -6.95 8.47
N GLU A 41 6.59 -7.36 9.21
CA GLU A 41 6.08 -8.73 9.17
C GLU A 41 5.46 -9.10 7.82
N LEU A 42 4.83 -8.13 7.16
CA LEU A 42 4.19 -8.23 5.84
C LEU A 42 5.14 -7.94 4.67
N ASN A 43 6.41 -7.65 4.95
CA ASN A 43 7.44 -7.29 3.97
C ASN A 43 6.98 -6.17 3.01
N MET A 44 6.37 -5.12 3.56
CA MET A 44 6.05 -3.88 2.88
C MET A 44 7.12 -2.83 3.17
N ASP A 45 7.52 -2.10 2.14
CA ASP A 45 8.34 -0.91 2.33
C ASP A 45 7.51 0.24 2.94
N ASN A 46 8.19 1.32 3.32
CA ASN A 46 7.52 2.46 3.94
C ASN A 46 6.51 3.14 3.01
N TYR A 47 6.71 3.11 1.69
CA TYR A 47 5.81 3.76 0.73
C TYR A 47 4.54 2.93 0.52
N GLU A 48 4.70 1.62 0.39
CA GLU A 48 3.60 0.65 0.28
C GLU A 48 2.74 0.66 1.54
N TRP A 49 3.36 0.60 2.71
CA TRP A 49 2.65 0.70 3.98
C TRP A 49 1.92 2.04 4.12
N THR A 50 2.56 3.14 3.73
CA THR A 50 1.91 4.46 3.75
C THR A 50 0.71 4.50 2.82
N ALA A 51 0.84 4.04 1.57
CA ALA A 51 -0.29 4.01 0.64
C ALA A 51 -1.42 3.11 1.13
N PHE A 52 -1.11 1.97 1.72
CA PHE A 52 -2.10 1.10 2.38
C PHE A 52 -2.86 1.85 3.47
N CYS A 53 -2.15 2.52 4.40
CA CYS A 53 -2.77 3.34 5.44
C CYS A 53 -3.61 4.51 4.89
N HIS A 54 -3.30 4.98 3.68
CA HIS A 54 -4.08 6.00 2.98
C HIS A 54 -5.24 5.43 2.14
N GLY A 55 -5.47 4.12 2.17
CA GLY A 55 -6.62 3.46 1.54
C GLY A 55 -6.35 2.79 0.20
N ALA A 56 -5.09 2.54 -0.17
CA ALA A 56 -4.78 1.70 -1.32
C ALA A 56 -5.06 0.21 -1.00
N SER A 57 -5.72 -0.47 -1.92
CA SER A 57 -5.97 -1.91 -1.84
C SER A 57 -4.69 -2.72 -2.01
N LEU A 58 -4.63 -3.90 -1.38
CA LEU A 58 -3.48 -4.80 -1.47
C LEU A 58 -3.21 -5.23 -2.91
N GLY A 59 -4.26 -5.44 -3.71
CA GLY A 59 -4.14 -5.75 -5.14
C GLY A 59 -3.49 -4.63 -5.95
N VAL A 60 -3.84 -3.37 -5.67
CA VAL A 60 -3.23 -2.21 -6.33
C VAL A 60 -1.76 -2.07 -5.93
N LEU A 61 -1.43 -2.25 -4.65
CA LEU A 61 -0.05 -2.20 -4.19
C LEU A 61 0.80 -3.35 -4.76
N ALA A 62 0.24 -4.56 -4.84
CA ALA A 62 0.90 -5.70 -5.49
C ALA A 62 1.22 -5.39 -6.95
N ARG A 63 0.26 -4.80 -7.68
CA ARG A 63 0.47 -4.36 -9.06
C ARG A 63 1.57 -3.29 -9.14
N TRP A 64 1.54 -2.24 -8.31
CA TRP A 64 2.57 -1.19 -8.32
C TRP A 64 3.96 -1.70 -7.96
N ARG A 65 4.07 -2.70 -7.07
CA ARG A 65 5.35 -3.36 -6.78
C ARG A 65 5.92 -4.05 -8.03
N LYS A 66 5.06 -4.68 -8.83
CA LYS A 66 5.46 -5.42 -10.03
C LYS A 66 5.72 -4.52 -11.23
N GLU A 67 4.86 -3.54 -11.46
CA GLU A 67 4.81 -2.73 -12.68
C GLU A 67 5.43 -1.33 -12.51
N GLY A 68 5.69 -0.93 -11.26
CA GLY A 68 6.09 0.42 -10.91
C GLY A 68 4.92 1.28 -10.43
N TRP A 69 5.27 2.30 -9.65
CA TRP A 69 4.31 3.28 -9.15
C TRP A 69 3.97 4.32 -10.20
N GLN A 70 2.83 4.98 -10.02
CA GLN A 70 2.43 6.09 -10.88
C GLN A 70 3.41 7.27 -10.74
N GLU A 71 3.90 7.79 -11.86
CA GLU A 71 4.77 8.99 -11.88
C GLU A 71 3.99 10.28 -12.13
N GLN A 72 2.67 10.19 -12.30
CA GLN A 72 1.78 11.32 -12.58
C GLN A 72 0.54 11.22 -11.71
N CYS A 73 0.02 12.36 -11.30
CA CYS A 73 -1.26 12.48 -10.63
C CYS A 73 -2.36 11.90 -11.50
N SER A 74 -3.15 10.99 -10.93
CA SER A 74 -4.24 10.36 -11.69
C SER A 74 -5.35 11.35 -12.07
N HIS A 75 -5.45 12.48 -11.36
CA HIS A 75 -6.43 13.54 -11.65
C HIS A 75 -5.86 14.61 -12.60
N CYS A 76 -4.86 15.39 -12.17
CA CYS A 76 -4.35 16.52 -12.96
C CYS A 76 -3.14 16.21 -13.86
N ARG A 77 -2.68 14.95 -13.91
CA ARG A 77 -1.53 14.48 -14.72
C ARG A 77 -0.17 15.15 -14.43
N ARG A 78 -0.09 16.07 -13.46
CA ARG A 78 1.19 16.65 -13.00
C ARG A 78 2.09 15.55 -12.45
N LYS A 79 3.40 15.71 -12.65
CA LYS A 79 4.40 14.76 -12.16
C LYS A 79 4.29 14.58 -10.64
N ILE A 80 4.26 13.34 -10.18
CA ILE A 80 4.34 12.95 -8.78
C ILE A 80 5.64 12.19 -8.56
N ASN A 81 6.27 12.44 -7.43
CA ASN A 81 7.32 11.58 -6.91
C ASN A 81 6.81 10.93 -5.62
N TYR A 82 6.39 9.66 -5.69
CA TYR A 82 5.85 8.93 -4.54
C TYR A 82 6.87 8.73 -3.42
N LYS A 83 8.17 8.89 -3.70
CA LYS A 83 9.25 8.87 -2.70
C LYS A 83 9.40 10.18 -1.92
N LYS A 84 8.67 11.23 -2.30
CA LYS A 84 8.60 12.51 -1.59
C LYS A 84 7.20 12.68 -0.99
N TYR A 85 7.08 13.52 0.03
CA TYR A 85 5.76 13.94 0.53
C TYR A 85 4.97 14.71 -0.55
N GLY A 86 3.66 14.89 -0.32
CA GLY A 86 2.80 15.67 -1.20
C GLY A 86 1.88 14.84 -2.08
N TRP A 87 1.55 13.61 -1.69
CA TRP A 87 0.57 12.75 -2.34
C TRP A 87 -0.34 12.08 -1.31
N THR A 88 -1.47 11.56 -1.79
CA THR A 88 -2.42 10.72 -1.05
C THR A 88 -2.97 9.65 -1.99
N ILE A 89 -3.72 8.69 -1.44
CA ILE A 89 -4.51 7.73 -2.20
C ILE A 89 -5.97 8.17 -2.20
N ARG A 90 -6.64 8.05 -3.34
CA ARG A 90 -8.09 8.20 -3.49
C ARG A 90 -8.58 7.23 -4.56
N ASP A 91 -9.56 6.40 -4.24
CA ASP A 91 -10.11 5.39 -5.16
C ASP A 91 -8.99 4.54 -5.83
N ASP A 92 -8.05 4.03 -5.01
CA ASP A 92 -6.89 3.24 -5.46
C ASP A 92 -5.95 3.95 -6.44
N LYS A 93 -5.95 5.29 -6.43
CA LYS A 93 -5.12 6.11 -7.30
C LYS A 93 -4.23 7.04 -6.50
N LEU A 94 -3.00 7.19 -6.97
CA LEU A 94 -2.05 8.17 -6.46
C LEU A 94 -2.44 9.58 -6.96
N ILE A 95 -2.71 10.47 -6.01
CA ILE A 95 -3.12 11.86 -6.24
C ILE A 95 -2.14 12.79 -5.53
N GLY A 96 -1.75 13.89 -6.17
CA GLY A 96 -0.92 14.91 -5.53
C GLY A 96 -1.76 15.78 -4.59
N LEU A 97 -1.24 16.15 -3.41
CA LEU A 97 -1.95 17.05 -2.49
C LEU A 97 -2.12 18.47 -3.07
N ASN A 98 -1.19 18.91 -3.92
CA ASN A 98 -1.28 20.18 -4.66
C ASN A 98 -2.03 20.04 -5.99
N CYS A 99 -2.87 19.02 -6.12
CA CYS A 99 -3.72 18.84 -7.29
C CYS A 99 -4.80 19.93 -7.30
N CYS A 100 -5.09 20.50 -8.47
CA CYS A 100 -5.74 21.81 -8.64
C CYS A 100 -7.21 21.95 -8.20
N ASP A 101 -7.78 21.00 -7.47
CA ASP A 101 -9.12 21.14 -6.89
C ASP A 101 -8.97 21.09 -5.37
N GLY A 102 -9.48 22.15 -4.71
CA GLY A 102 -9.34 22.35 -3.27
C GLY A 102 -9.71 21.12 -2.45
N LEU A 103 -8.92 20.90 -1.39
CA LEU A 103 -9.23 19.96 -0.30
C LEU A 103 -10.65 20.15 0.23
#